data_AF-W7DYR2-F1
#
_entry.id   AF-W7DYR2-F1
#
_cell.length_a   1.000
_cell.length_b   1.000
_cell.length_c   1.000
_cell.angle_alpha   90.00
_cell.angle_beta   90.00
_cell.angle_gamma   90.00
#
_symmetry.space_group_name_H-M   'P 1'
#
loop_
_entity.id
_entity.type
_entity.pdbx_description
1 polymer ?
#
loop_
_entity_poly.entity_id
_entity_poly.type
_entity_poly.pdbx_seq_one_letter_code
_entity_poly.pdbx_strand_id
1 'polypeptide(L)'
;MKKILIAATLFIALPMNLYAANIKKPLSFNTIEAASKRFSPFLCKGDIEGLVNAMSDCFENTDRTSPEIQQCILADIGITSQILLDHEKRAALGKPDISQEYPFLSSSAFQKRLSYYVLPQFPNKPLKQIVNYYKQDAAIFLVQLMNSCKSADTNHSSN
;
A
#
# COMPACT_ATOMS: atom_id res chain seq x y z
N MET A 1 12.40 -65.18 -27.80
CA MET A 1 12.53 -63.78 -28.24
C MET A 1 11.14 -63.20 -28.53
N LYS A 2 10.69 -62.20 -27.78
CA LYS A 2 9.92 -61.03 -28.24
C LYS A 2 9.72 -60.08 -27.05
N LYS A 3 10.32 -58.90 -27.18
CA LYS A 3 10.41 -57.85 -26.16
C LYS A 3 9.08 -57.11 -26.12
N ILE A 4 8.40 -57.09 -24.99
CA ILE A 4 7.30 -56.16 -24.76
C ILE A 4 7.90 -54.97 -24.00
N LEU A 5 8.34 -53.98 -24.77
CA LEU A 5 8.68 -52.65 -24.29
C LEU A 5 7.37 -51.91 -23.98
N ILE A 6 6.95 -51.89 -22.72
CA ILE A 6 6.00 -50.88 -22.22
C ILE A 6 6.79 -49.93 -21.34
N ALA A 7 7.62 -49.11 -21.97
CA ALA A 7 8.21 -47.93 -21.35
C ALA A 7 7.19 -46.78 -21.46
N ALA A 8 6.08 -46.87 -20.74
CA ALA A 8 5.06 -45.84 -20.70
C ALA A 8 4.17 -46.03 -19.47
N THR A 9 4.70 -45.74 -18.27
CA THR A 9 3.93 -45.40 -17.04
C THR A 9 4.87 -45.22 -15.86
N LEU A 10 5.85 -44.33 -16.00
CA LEU A 10 6.51 -43.70 -14.84
C LEU A 10 6.36 -42.18 -14.95
N PHE A 11 5.12 -41.76 -15.23
CA PHE A 11 4.59 -40.42 -14.96
C PHE A 11 4.00 -40.36 -13.54
N ILE A 12 4.63 -41.01 -12.57
CA ILE A 12 4.22 -40.90 -11.17
C ILE A 12 5.05 -39.81 -10.54
N ALA A 13 4.47 -38.62 -10.58
CA ALA A 13 4.68 -37.52 -9.66
C ALA A 13 6.16 -37.25 -9.34
N LEU A 14 6.82 -36.50 -10.25
CA LEU A 14 7.64 -35.42 -9.69
C LEU A 14 6.74 -34.69 -8.69
N PRO A 15 7.16 -34.46 -7.44
CA PRO A 15 6.54 -33.40 -6.67
C PRO A 15 6.80 -32.19 -7.55
N MET A 16 5.75 -31.74 -8.26
CA MET A 16 5.71 -30.37 -8.72
C MET A 16 5.91 -29.62 -7.44
N ASN A 17 7.15 -29.22 -7.18
CA ASN A 17 7.50 -28.38 -6.07
C ASN A 17 6.47 -27.29 -6.15
N LEU A 18 5.61 -27.33 -5.14
CA LEU A 18 4.46 -26.49 -4.97
C LEU A 18 5.03 -25.10 -4.64
N TYR A 19 5.78 -24.52 -5.56
CA TYR A 19 5.77 -23.11 -5.85
C TYR A 19 4.39 -22.80 -6.42
N ALA A 20 3.33 -23.15 -5.67
CA ALA A 20 2.22 -22.24 -5.52
C ALA A 20 2.90 -20.96 -5.03
N ALA A 21 3.30 -20.13 -5.99
CA ALA A 21 3.68 -18.76 -5.76
C ALA A 21 2.61 -18.24 -4.82
N ASN A 22 2.98 -18.03 -3.55
CA ASN A 22 2.09 -17.59 -2.49
C ASN A 22 1.19 -16.53 -3.11
N ILE A 23 -0.05 -16.91 -3.42
CA ILE A 23 -1.01 -15.99 -4.01
C ILE A 23 -1.15 -14.96 -2.91
N LYS A 24 -0.58 -13.78 -3.17
CA LYS A 24 -0.60 -12.65 -2.25
C LYS A 24 -2.07 -12.45 -1.91
N LYS A 25 -2.48 -12.83 -0.70
CA LYS A 25 -3.84 -12.50 -0.27
C LYS A 25 -3.89 -10.98 -0.19
N PRO A 26 -4.79 -10.33 -0.96
CA PRO A 26 -5.01 -8.91 -0.82
C PRO A 26 -5.43 -8.62 0.63
N LEU A 27 -5.19 -7.40 1.08
CA LEU A 27 -5.69 -6.96 2.37
C LEU A 27 -7.21 -7.12 2.43
N SER A 28 -7.73 -7.34 3.63
CA SER A 28 -9.18 -7.41 3.82
C SER A 28 -9.82 -6.08 3.42
N PHE A 29 -11.02 -6.13 2.84
CA PHE A 29 -11.79 -4.94 2.52
C PHE A 29 -11.94 -4.02 3.74
N ASN A 30 -12.19 -4.60 4.93
CA ASN A 30 -12.31 -3.87 6.18
C ASN A 30 -11.03 -3.10 6.54
N THR A 31 -9.85 -3.65 6.25
CA THR A 31 -8.56 -2.97 6.47
C THR A 31 -8.44 -1.74 5.56
N ILE A 32 -8.81 -1.89 4.29
CA ILE A 32 -8.76 -0.80 3.30
C ILE A 32 -9.78 0.29 3.65
N GLU A 33 -11.00 -0.10 4.03
CA GLU A 33 -12.06 0.82 4.45
C GLU A 33 -11.68 1.59 5.73
N ALA A 34 -11.11 0.90 6.72
CA ALA A 34 -10.64 1.52 7.96
C ALA A 34 -9.52 2.53 7.69
N ALA A 35 -8.56 2.18 6.83
CA ALA A 35 -7.54 3.13 6.38
C ALA A 35 -8.17 4.34 5.69
N SER A 36 -9.10 4.12 4.74
CA SER A 36 -9.79 5.20 4.04
C SER A 36 -10.50 6.16 5.01
N LYS A 37 -11.27 5.63 5.97
CA LYS A 37 -11.95 6.44 6.99
C LYS A 37 -10.99 7.21 7.89
N ARG A 38 -9.82 6.64 8.20
CA ARG A 38 -8.81 7.28 9.05
C ARG A 38 -8.20 8.50 8.38
N PHE A 39 -7.91 8.42 7.08
CA PHE A 39 -7.17 9.46 6.36
C PHE A 39 -8.07 10.43 5.55
N SER A 40 -9.33 10.05 5.28
CA SER A 40 -10.24 10.87 4.47
C SER A 40 -10.50 12.27 5.03
N PRO A 41 -10.64 12.52 6.35
CA PRO A 41 -10.97 13.86 6.84
C PRO A 41 -9.90 14.89 6.50
N PHE A 42 -8.63 14.48 6.44
CA PHE A 42 -7.49 15.34 6.10
C PHE A 42 -7.41 15.57 4.59
N LEU A 43 -7.55 14.49 3.80
CA LEU A 43 -7.53 14.61 2.34
C LEU A 43 -8.67 15.50 1.83
N CYS A 44 -9.90 15.29 2.33
CA CYS A 44 -11.07 16.00 1.83
C CYS A 44 -11.06 17.50 2.18
N LYS A 45 -10.33 17.91 3.21
CA LYS A 45 -10.09 19.32 3.55
C LYS A 45 -8.95 19.95 2.75
N GLY A 46 -8.23 19.15 1.94
CA GLY A 46 -6.99 19.60 1.29
C GLY A 46 -5.86 19.89 2.30
N ASP A 47 -5.95 19.34 3.51
CA ASP A 47 -5.02 19.59 4.60
C ASP A 47 -3.82 18.62 4.50
N ILE A 48 -2.82 19.03 3.74
CA ILE A 48 -1.60 18.24 3.52
C ILE A 48 -0.83 18.05 4.82
N GLU A 49 -0.73 19.09 5.64
CA GLU A 49 -0.06 19.02 6.95
C GLU A 49 -0.77 18.01 7.86
N GLY A 50 -2.09 18.12 7.99
CA GLY A 50 -2.89 17.16 8.75
C GLY A 50 -2.79 15.73 8.22
N LEU A 51 -2.69 15.54 6.90
CA LEU A 51 -2.50 14.22 6.30
C LEU A 51 -1.13 13.64 6.64
N VAL A 52 -0.07 14.45 6.57
CA VAL A 52 1.29 14.06 6.95
C VAL A 52 1.37 13.73 8.44
N ASN A 53 0.78 14.55 9.29
CA ASN A 53 0.72 14.33 10.74
C ASN A 53 -0.04 13.04 11.06
N ALA A 54 -1.21 12.82 10.44
CA ALA A 54 -1.97 11.58 10.61
C ALA A 54 -1.18 10.33 10.18
N MET A 55 -0.37 10.44 9.12
CA MET A 55 0.52 9.35 8.68
C MET A 55 1.65 9.11 9.69
N SER A 56 2.30 10.16 10.21
CA SER A 56 3.33 10.04 11.25
C SER A 56 2.75 9.40 12.50
N ASP A 57 1.63 9.94 12.99
CA ASP A 57 0.92 9.45 14.18
C ASP A 57 0.50 7.98 14.03
N CYS A 58 0.14 7.55 12.81
CA CYS A 58 -0.17 6.16 12.53
C CYS A 58 1.02 5.25 12.84
N PHE A 59 2.21 5.61 12.36
CA PHE A 59 3.41 4.81 12.59
C PHE A 59 3.91 4.88 14.04
N GLU A 60 3.78 6.04 14.69
CA GLU A 60 4.25 6.25 16.07
C GLU A 60 3.38 5.53 17.10
N ASN A 61 2.06 5.45 16.87
CA ASN A 61 1.10 4.94 17.84
C ASN A 61 0.56 3.53 17.51
N THR A 62 1.02 2.90 16.43
CA THR A 62 0.58 1.54 16.07
C THR A 62 1.69 0.53 16.36
N ASP A 63 1.36 -0.51 17.13
CA ASP A 63 2.27 -1.64 17.33
C ASP A 63 2.68 -2.23 15.97
N ARG A 64 3.98 -2.41 15.75
CA ARG A 64 4.53 -2.90 14.48
C ARG A 64 4.07 -4.32 14.15
N THR A 65 3.62 -5.06 15.15
CA THR A 65 3.07 -6.41 15.03
C THR A 65 1.55 -6.43 14.92
N SER A 66 0.87 -5.31 15.17
CA SER A 66 -0.57 -5.19 15.02
C SER A 66 -0.96 -5.30 13.54
N PRO A 67 -2.07 -5.98 13.21
CA PRO A 67 -2.67 -5.91 11.87
C PRO A 67 -2.97 -4.47 11.41
N GLU A 68 -3.14 -3.52 12.34
CA GLU A 68 -3.44 -2.12 12.06
C GLU A 68 -2.28 -1.38 11.38
N ILE A 69 -1.03 -1.88 11.52
CA ILE A 69 0.13 -1.29 10.84
C ILE A 69 -0.05 -1.29 9.31
N GLN A 70 -0.87 -2.21 8.79
CA GLN A 70 -1.22 -2.30 7.37
C GLN A 70 -1.97 -1.06 6.89
N GLN A 71 -2.75 -0.39 7.75
CA GLN A 71 -3.41 0.87 7.42
C GLN A 71 -2.39 2.00 7.23
N CYS A 72 -1.37 2.07 8.10
CA CYS A 72 -0.29 3.06 7.99
C CYS A 72 0.51 2.86 6.70
N ILE A 73 0.80 1.60 6.35
CA ILE A 73 1.54 1.27 5.13
C ILE A 73 0.72 1.54 3.88
N LEU A 74 -0.58 1.24 3.89
CA LEU A 74 -1.48 1.62 2.81
C LEU A 74 -1.49 3.12 2.57
N ALA A 75 -1.59 3.91 3.64
CA ALA A 75 -1.54 5.36 3.57
C ALA A 75 -0.20 5.85 3.04
N ASP A 76 0.92 5.33 3.56
CA ASP A 76 2.25 5.72 3.12
C ASP A 76 2.48 5.40 1.64
N ILE A 77 2.12 4.19 1.19
CA ILE A 77 2.29 3.80 -0.21
C ILE A 77 1.31 4.55 -1.11
N GLY A 78 0.04 4.65 -0.72
CA GLY A 78 -0.99 5.32 -1.51
C GLY A 78 -0.76 6.82 -1.62
N ILE A 79 -0.78 7.53 -0.49
CA ILE A 79 -0.69 8.99 -0.45
C ILE A 79 0.65 9.46 -0.99
N THR A 80 1.77 8.86 -0.58
CA THR A 80 3.09 9.26 -1.09
C THR A 80 3.18 9.00 -2.60
N SER A 81 2.64 7.88 -3.11
CA SER A 81 2.63 7.65 -4.57
C SER A 81 1.77 8.67 -5.32
N GLN A 82 0.63 9.06 -4.78
CA GLN A 82 -0.24 10.07 -5.40
C GLN A 82 0.41 11.46 -5.38
N ILE A 83 1.02 11.82 -4.25
CA ILE A 83 1.73 13.09 -4.11
C ILE A 83 2.96 13.14 -5.03
N LEU A 84 3.67 12.02 -5.22
CA LEU A 84 4.76 11.92 -6.20
C LEU A 84 4.28 12.07 -7.65
N LEU A 85 3.08 11.58 -8.00
CA LEU A 85 2.49 11.85 -9.31
C LEU A 85 2.11 13.33 -9.46
N ASP A 86 1.67 13.97 -8.39
CA ASP A 86 1.40 15.41 -8.39
C ASP A 86 2.68 16.25 -8.36
N HIS A 87 3.82 15.71 -7.93
CA HIS A 87 5.13 16.35 -8.05
C HIS A 87 5.50 16.62 -9.51
N GLU A 88 5.30 15.66 -10.43
CA GLU A 88 5.57 15.87 -11.86
C GLU A 88 4.72 17.03 -12.43
N LYS A 89 3.46 17.11 -11.99
CA LYS A 89 2.57 18.22 -12.36
C LYS A 89 2.99 19.55 -11.73
N ARG A 90 3.41 19.55 -10.47
CA ARG A 90 3.90 20.74 -9.75
C ARG A 90 5.19 21.27 -10.37
N ALA A 91 6.12 20.39 -10.73
CA ALA A 91 7.35 20.73 -11.42
C ALA A 91 7.05 21.37 -12.79
N ALA A 92 6.09 20.82 -13.54
CA ALA A 92 5.61 21.43 -14.79
C ALA A 92 4.98 22.82 -14.60
N LEU A 93 4.47 23.12 -13.40
CA LEU A 93 3.93 24.43 -13.00
C LEU A 93 4.97 25.33 -12.31
N GLY A 94 6.25 24.94 -12.27
CA GLY A 94 7.32 25.70 -11.60
C GLY A 94 7.16 25.79 -10.08
N LYS A 95 6.33 24.93 -9.47
CA LYS A 95 6.14 24.90 -8.02
C LYS A 95 7.23 24.05 -7.35
N PRO A 96 7.67 24.43 -6.14
CA PRO A 96 8.64 23.64 -5.41
C PRO A 96 8.10 22.25 -5.07
N ASP A 97 9.04 21.32 -4.94
CA ASP A 97 8.77 19.95 -4.54
C ASP A 97 8.11 19.96 -3.16
N ILE A 98 6.95 19.30 -3.08
CA ILE A 98 6.20 19.15 -1.83
C ILE A 98 7.01 18.42 -0.75
N SER A 99 8.00 17.61 -1.12
CA SER A 99 8.91 16.96 -0.18
C SER A 99 9.90 17.92 0.49
N GLN A 100 10.12 19.11 -0.07
CA GLN A 100 10.89 20.17 0.59
C GLN A 100 10.11 20.80 1.73
N GLU A 101 8.80 20.92 1.58
CA GLU A 101 7.89 21.44 2.61
C GLU A 101 7.54 20.35 3.63
N TYR A 102 7.38 19.11 3.17
CA TYR A 102 7.06 17.96 4.01
C TYR A 102 8.11 16.84 3.82
N PRO A 103 9.24 16.89 4.56
CA PRO A 103 10.32 15.90 4.45
C PRO A 103 9.86 14.46 4.71
N PHE A 104 8.75 14.29 5.43
CA PHE A 104 8.10 12.99 5.64
C PHE A 104 7.73 12.31 4.32
N LEU A 105 7.40 13.06 3.28
CA LEU A 105 7.01 12.54 1.96
C LEU A 105 8.20 12.24 1.04
N SER A 106 9.42 12.54 1.48
CA SER A 106 10.62 12.27 0.70
C SER A 106 10.83 10.76 0.51
N SER A 107 11.42 10.38 -0.63
CA SER A 107 11.74 8.97 -0.91
C SER A 107 12.66 8.34 0.15
N SER A 108 13.58 9.12 0.73
CA SER A 108 14.46 8.64 1.80
C SER A 108 13.70 8.37 3.10
N ALA A 109 12.77 9.26 3.50
CA ALA A 109 11.93 9.07 4.68
C ALA A 109 11.00 7.86 4.50
N PHE A 110 10.38 7.71 3.33
CA PHE A 110 9.57 6.55 2.96
C PHE A 110 10.35 5.23 3.08
N GLN A 111 11.55 5.15 2.50
CA GLN A 111 12.39 3.97 2.58
C GLN A 111 12.79 3.65 4.03
N LYS A 112 13.10 4.68 4.83
CA LYS A 112 13.46 4.53 6.24
C LYS A 112 12.29 3.99 7.07
N ARG A 113 11.07 4.48 6.86
CA ARG A 113 9.87 3.96 7.54
C ARG A 113 9.67 2.49 7.19
N LEU A 114 9.53 2.17 5.92
CA LEU A 114 9.23 0.79 5.52
C LEU A 114 10.33 -0.23 5.85
N SER A 115 11.59 0.20 6.00
CA SER A 115 12.68 -0.68 6.46
C SER A 115 12.71 -0.87 7.98
N TYR A 116 12.31 0.14 8.75
CA TYR A 116 12.31 0.10 10.22
C TYR A 116 11.07 -0.59 10.81
N TYR A 117 9.93 -0.44 10.13
CA TYR A 117 8.71 -1.20 10.41
C TYR A 117 8.82 -2.57 9.72
N VAL A 118 9.74 -3.42 10.20
CA VAL A 118 9.90 -4.81 9.73
C VAL A 118 8.56 -5.50 9.91
N LEU A 119 7.85 -5.65 8.80
CA LEU A 119 6.53 -6.27 8.78
C LEU A 119 6.70 -7.76 9.12
N PRO A 120 6.13 -8.25 10.23
CA PRO A 120 6.26 -9.66 10.59
C PRO A 120 5.76 -10.60 9.49
N GLN A 121 4.83 -10.14 8.64
CA GLN A 121 4.36 -10.87 7.46
C GLN A 121 5.35 -10.91 6.27
N PHE A 122 6.41 -10.10 6.29
CA PHE A 122 7.45 -10.02 5.25
C PHE A 122 8.86 -10.17 5.82
N PRO A 123 9.16 -11.26 6.56
CA PRO A 123 10.48 -11.45 7.13
C PRO A 123 11.52 -11.51 6.02
N ASN A 124 12.59 -10.70 6.17
CA ASN A 124 13.73 -10.64 5.25
C ASN A 124 13.36 -10.33 3.78
N LYS A 125 12.20 -9.70 3.51
CA LYS A 125 11.82 -9.32 2.15
C LYS A 125 12.44 -7.98 1.77
N PRO A 126 12.99 -7.85 0.54
CA PRO A 126 13.42 -6.55 0.03
C PRO A 126 12.25 -5.56 -0.01
N LEU A 127 12.53 -4.28 0.25
CA LEU A 127 11.55 -3.20 0.21
C LEU A 127 10.69 -3.20 -1.07
N LYS A 128 11.33 -3.44 -2.23
CA LYS A 128 10.63 -3.53 -3.53
C LYS A 128 9.54 -4.60 -3.54
N GLN A 129 9.73 -5.74 -2.86
CA GLN A 129 8.72 -6.78 -2.77
C GLN A 129 7.56 -6.40 -1.85
N ILE A 130 7.85 -5.68 -0.76
CA ILE A 130 6.85 -5.13 0.16
C ILE A 130 5.97 -4.10 -0.58
N VAL A 131 6.59 -3.13 -1.26
CA VAL A 131 5.85 -2.13 -2.07
C VAL A 131 5.01 -2.82 -3.14
N ASN A 132 5.58 -3.81 -3.85
CA ASN A 132 4.84 -4.59 -4.84
C ASN A 132 3.73 -5.46 -4.23
N TYR A 133 3.76 -5.76 -2.94
CA TYR A 133 2.64 -6.45 -2.27
C TYR A 133 1.47 -5.49 -2.09
N TYR A 134 1.71 -4.30 -1.54
CA TYR A 134 0.66 -3.33 -1.25
C TYR A 134 0.19 -2.53 -2.47
N LYS A 135 0.90 -2.56 -3.60
CA LYS A 135 0.60 -1.68 -4.75
C LYS A 135 -0.85 -1.72 -5.21
N GLN A 136 -1.45 -2.91 -5.31
CA GLN A 136 -2.84 -3.06 -5.76
C GLN A 136 -3.82 -2.54 -4.70
N ASP A 137 -3.62 -2.92 -3.43
CA ASP A 137 -4.49 -2.50 -2.33
C ASP A 137 -4.37 -0.98 -2.06
N ALA A 138 -3.19 -0.39 -2.27
CA ALA A 138 -2.95 1.04 -2.19
C ALA A 138 -3.71 1.80 -3.30
N ALA A 139 -3.81 1.23 -4.50
CA ALA A 139 -4.63 1.81 -5.57
C ALA A 139 -6.13 1.77 -5.22
N ILE A 140 -6.61 0.65 -4.66
CA ILE A 140 -8.01 0.53 -4.19
C ILE A 140 -8.27 1.52 -3.05
N PHE A 141 -7.36 1.61 -2.08
CA PHE A 141 -7.38 2.58 -1.00
C PHE A 141 -7.48 4.01 -1.52
N LEU A 142 -6.64 4.42 -2.48
CA LEU A 142 -6.69 5.77 -3.06
C LEU A 142 -8.03 6.08 -3.72
N VAL A 143 -8.59 5.12 -4.49
CA VAL A 143 -9.91 5.31 -5.10
C VAL A 143 -11.00 5.49 -4.04
N GLN A 144 -10.98 4.66 -2.99
CA GLN A 144 -11.93 4.79 -1.88
C GLN A 144 -11.76 6.10 -1.11
N LEU A 145 -10.51 6.49 -0.85
CA LEU A 145 -10.16 7.72 -0.16
C LEU A 145 -10.66 8.94 -0.95
N MET A 146 -10.41 9.01 -2.26
CA MET A 146 -10.90 10.09 -3.12
C MET A 146 -12.43 10.10 -3.24
N ASN A 147 -13.08 8.94 -3.31
CA ASN A 147 -14.53 8.85 -3.39
C ASN A 147 -15.23 9.25 -2.08
N SER A 148 -14.57 9.04 -0.94
CA SER A 148 -15.11 9.45 0.37
C SER A 148 -15.32 10.96 0.45
N CYS A 149 -14.51 11.76 -0.25
CA CYS A 149 -14.68 13.21 -0.33
C CYS A 149 -15.92 13.61 -1.14
N LYS A 150 -16.22 12.90 -2.24
CA LYS A 150 -17.40 13.16 -3.07
C LYS A 150 -18.72 12.87 -2.34
N SER A 151 -18.69 11.95 -1.37
CA SER A 151 -19.87 11.58 -0.56
C SER A 151 -20.17 12.59 0.54
N ALA A 152 -19.15 13.35 0.97
CA ALA A 152 -19.29 14.39 1.99
C ALA A 152 -19.99 15.65 1.44
N ASP A 153 -19.72 16.00 0.18
CA ASP A 153 -20.32 17.17 -0.49
C ASP A 153 -21.83 17.01 -0.75
N THR A 154 -22.31 15.78 -0.96
CA THR A 154 -23.74 15.52 -1.19
C THR A 154 -24.62 15.69 0.05
N ASN A 155 -24.06 15.59 1.26
CA ASN A 155 -24.82 15.74 2.51
C ASN A 155 -24.86 17.18 3.05
N HIS A 156 -24.19 18.13 2.39
CA HIS A 156 -24.20 19.54 2.78
C HIS A 156 -25.01 20.45 1.85
N SER A 157 -25.56 19.90 0.75
CA SER A 157 -26.46 20.61 -0.17
C SER A 157 -27.94 20.31 0.08
N SER A 158 -28.32 20.02 1.33
CA SER A 158 -29.71 19.79 1.74
C SER A 158 -29.92 20.39 3.13
N ASN A 159 -29.99 21.71 3.20
CA ASN A 159 -30.67 22.48 4.26
C ASN A 159 -31.08 23.84 3.70
#